data_AF-A0AAU2I2V8-F1
#
_entry.id   AF-A0AAU2I2V8-F1
#
_cell.length_a   1.000
_cell.length_b   1.000
_cell.length_c   1.000
_cell.angle_alpha   90.00
_cell.angle_beta   90.00
_cell.angle_gamma   90.00
#
_symmetry.space_group_name_H-M   'P 1'
#
loop_
_entity.id
_entity.type
_entity.pdbx_description
1 polymer ?
#
loop_
_entity_poly.entity_id
_entity_poly.type
_entity_poly.pdbx_seq_one_letter_code
_entity_poly.pdbx_strand_id
1 'polypeptide(L)'
;MREHRLAVSAVAFVVLGGGVTIPLVLTGSDGPEQACHRLAASTRALVDDPRAATEALDPGDDLARIGSARKLLAHNSVCGDGAQVLGRIVDGATGSPAPGRPHTVAQARAAYAVVAAVHDVELPEGLAPGLARMVAEYVVDAGENRGWGGDELPGPAIPPEKARPDAEGWSKFGRFLAPDEAHSVFGYADSSRDADADIESLVAELSKDPEAFAILYDAERANFAHYLERLTDDGADPDFRPPSRPDSLSTTTAGPDNDLQDVAGRIGTLMKHRAGYARDGTIPDLAAFDKAVRRHTRGAFRPDEKRLDSRPVMGDIADRPVSGAVDGDLMDGRHQLITVLDAWAKDRGVPARRAAAMKQLMDESYVRGLWLRF
;
A
#
# COMPACT_ATOMS: atom_id res chain seq x y z
N MET A 1 -3.62 68.23 -31.23
CA MET A 1 -2.64 67.76 -32.23
C MET A 1 -1.35 67.47 -31.48
N ARG A 2 -0.71 66.30 -31.48
CA ARG A 2 -0.89 65.03 -32.17
C ARG A 2 -0.10 64.00 -31.33
N GLU A 3 -0.62 62.78 -31.24
CA GLU A 3 0.00 61.61 -30.62
C GLU A 3 1.37 61.28 -31.25
N HIS A 4 2.30 60.71 -30.47
CA HIS A 4 3.35 59.85 -31.02
C HIS A 4 3.36 58.51 -30.29
N ARG A 5 3.08 57.48 -31.09
CA ARG A 5 3.00 56.05 -30.76
C ARG A 5 4.39 55.39 -30.85
N LEU A 6 4.60 54.50 -29.89
CA LEU A 6 5.39 53.27 -29.84
C LEU A 6 6.05 52.74 -31.13
N ALA A 7 7.31 52.30 -30.97
CA ALA A 7 7.85 51.11 -31.63
C ALA A 7 8.94 50.49 -30.73
N VAL A 8 8.61 49.41 -30.03
CA VAL A 8 9.61 48.52 -29.40
C VAL A 8 9.43 47.15 -30.05
N SER A 9 10.45 46.75 -30.81
CA SER A 9 10.53 45.47 -31.50
C SER A 9 10.65 44.33 -30.50
N ALA A 10 9.70 43.40 -30.53
CA ALA A 10 9.81 42.11 -29.87
C ALA A 10 10.50 41.12 -30.81
N VAL A 11 11.66 40.61 -30.41
CA VAL A 11 12.30 39.45 -31.06
C VAL A 11 11.82 38.20 -30.35
N ALA A 12 11.06 37.37 -31.06
CA ALA A 12 10.65 36.05 -30.60
C ALA A 12 11.75 35.03 -30.92
N PHE A 13 12.32 34.41 -29.89
CA PHE A 13 13.07 33.16 -30.04
C PHE A 13 12.14 31.99 -29.68
N VAL A 14 11.75 31.23 -30.70
CA VAL A 14 11.05 29.97 -30.58
C VAL A 14 12.09 28.89 -30.26
N VAL A 15 12.04 28.34 -29.04
CA VAL A 15 12.71 27.07 -28.72
C VAL A 15 11.62 26.01 -28.66
N LEU A 16 11.57 25.17 -29.71
CA LEU A 16 10.75 23.97 -29.76
C LEU A 16 11.43 22.88 -28.93
N GLY A 17 10.98 22.70 -27.70
CA GLY A 17 11.27 21.53 -26.87
C GLY A 17 9.95 20.87 -26.49
N GLY A 18 9.66 19.71 -27.06
CA GLY A 18 8.46 18.92 -26.77
C GLY A 18 8.52 18.34 -25.35
N GLY A 19 8.17 19.15 -24.36
CA GLY A 19 7.79 18.71 -23.02
C GLY A 19 6.36 19.16 -22.80
N VAL A 20 5.42 18.21 -22.68
CA VAL A 20 4.04 18.53 -22.30
C VAL A 20 4.08 18.95 -20.83
N THR A 21 4.29 20.24 -20.60
CA THR A 21 4.14 20.86 -19.30
C THR A 21 2.65 21.03 -19.07
N ILE A 22 2.05 20.18 -18.24
CA ILE A 22 0.66 20.36 -17.82
C ILE A 22 0.64 21.63 -16.95
N PRO A 23 -0.01 22.74 -17.38
CA PRO A 23 -0.08 23.93 -16.58
C PRO A 23 -1.17 23.73 -15.52
N LEU A 24 -0.75 23.49 -14.28
CA LEU A 24 -1.62 23.61 -13.11
C LEU A 24 -1.90 25.11 -12.89
N VAL A 25 -2.96 25.64 -13.52
CA VAL A 25 -3.38 27.04 -13.36
C VAL A 25 -4.23 27.18 -12.09
N LEU A 26 -3.69 27.94 -11.13
CA LEU A 26 -4.35 28.38 -9.90
C LEU A 26 -5.24 29.59 -10.21
N THR A 27 -6.54 29.54 -9.88
CA THR A 27 -7.38 30.74 -9.79
C THR A 27 -7.71 30.97 -8.32
N GLY A 28 -7.16 32.07 -7.77
CA GLY A 28 -7.42 32.52 -6.41
C GLY A 28 -8.77 33.24 -6.32
N SER A 29 -9.46 33.07 -5.20
CA SER A 29 -10.49 33.98 -4.73
C SER A 29 -10.52 33.93 -3.21
N ASP A 30 -10.20 35.07 -2.62
CA ASP A 30 -10.13 35.31 -1.18
C ASP A 30 -11.53 35.52 -0.58
N GLY A 31 -11.84 34.78 0.47
CA GLY A 31 -13.00 34.96 1.35
C GLY A 31 -12.84 34.09 2.62
N PRO A 32 -13.22 34.57 3.83
CA PRO A 32 -12.90 33.91 5.11
C PRO A 32 -13.95 32.87 5.58
N GLU A 33 -14.68 32.24 4.66
CA GLU A 33 -15.22 30.89 4.87
C GLU A 33 -14.14 29.96 4.33
N GLN A 34 -13.69 28.92 5.03
CA GLN A 34 -12.59 28.05 4.55
C GLN A 34 -12.85 27.63 3.10
N ALA A 35 -12.18 28.32 2.17
CA ALA A 35 -12.42 28.18 0.77
C ALA A 35 -11.89 26.81 0.39
N CYS A 36 -12.79 25.84 0.22
CA CYS A 36 -12.40 24.50 -0.20
C CYS A 36 -11.61 24.60 -1.52
N HIS A 37 -10.63 23.72 -1.69
CA HIS A 37 -9.84 23.71 -2.91
C HIS A 37 -10.66 23.12 -4.06
N ARG A 38 -10.88 23.89 -5.14
CA ARG A 38 -11.53 23.36 -6.35
C ARG A 38 -10.48 22.77 -7.28
N LEU A 39 -10.61 21.47 -7.56
CA LEU A 39 -9.75 20.81 -8.55
C LEU A 39 -9.92 21.43 -9.94
N ALA A 40 -8.79 21.74 -10.58
CA ALA A 40 -8.76 22.17 -11.96
C ALA A 40 -9.28 21.08 -12.91
N ALA A 41 -9.82 21.48 -14.06
CA ALA A 41 -10.29 20.53 -15.08
C ALA A 41 -9.16 19.62 -15.59
N SER A 42 -7.92 20.14 -15.68
CA SER A 42 -6.74 19.35 -16.04
C SER A 42 -6.41 18.27 -15.01
N THR A 43 -6.55 18.56 -13.72
CA THR A 43 -6.41 17.55 -12.66
C THR A 43 -7.49 16.49 -12.76
N ARG A 44 -8.75 16.90 -12.95
CA ARG A 44 -9.86 15.94 -13.09
C ARG A 44 -9.69 15.01 -14.28
N ALA A 45 -9.12 15.50 -15.38
CA ALA A 45 -8.85 14.70 -16.57
C ALA A 45 -7.84 13.55 -16.34
N LEU A 46 -7.02 13.61 -15.27
CA LEU A 46 -6.10 12.53 -14.91
C LEU A 46 -6.84 11.23 -14.52
N VAL A 47 -8.11 11.31 -14.10
CA VAL A 47 -8.92 10.11 -13.79
C VAL A 47 -9.03 9.18 -14.99
N ASP A 48 -9.08 9.74 -16.20
CA ASP A 48 -9.27 8.97 -17.44
C ASP A 48 -7.95 8.62 -18.13
N ASP A 49 -6.80 9.01 -17.55
CA ASP A 49 -5.46 8.72 -18.08
C ASP A 49 -4.51 8.29 -16.94
N PRO A 50 -4.54 6.98 -16.57
CA PRO A 50 -3.67 6.40 -15.54
C PRO A 50 -2.18 6.70 -15.75
N ARG A 51 -1.73 6.71 -17.01
CA ARG A 51 -0.33 6.98 -17.34
C ARG A 51 0.03 8.43 -17.03
N ALA A 52 -0.80 9.39 -17.46
CA ALA A 52 -0.58 10.80 -17.12
C ALA A 52 -0.67 11.04 -15.60
N ALA A 53 -1.54 10.30 -14.90
CA ALA A 53 -1.65 10.34 -13.45
C ALA A 53 -0.35 9.84 -12.77
N THR A 54 0.22 8.72 -13.23
CA THR A 54 1.54 8.25 -12.78
C THR A 54 2.62 9.28 -13.06
N GLU A 55 2.68 9.85 -14.28
CA GLU A 55 3.69 10.85 -14.64
C GLU A 55 3.60 12.13 -13.78
N ALA A 56 2.39 12.50 -13.34
CA ALA A 56 2.15 13.64 -12.46
C ALA A 56 2.55 13.40 -11.00
N LEU A 57 2.43 12.17 -10.52
CA LEU A 57 2.77 11.77 -9.15
C LEU A 57 4.21 11.25 -8.99
N ASP A 58 4.84 10.78 -10.07
CA ASP A 58 6.20 10.26 -10.05
C ASP A 58 7.22 11.34 -9.62
N PRO A 59 7.85 11.20 -8.45
CA PRO A 59 8.79 12.18 -7.93
C PRO A 59 10.15 12.13 -8.64
N GLY A 60 10.41 11.10 -9.46
CA GLY A 60 11.73 10.76 -9.99
C GLY A 60 12.58 9.99 -8.96
N ASP A 61 13.67 9.37 -9.41
CA ASP A 61 14.55 8.56 -8.55
C ASP A 61 15.19 9.37 -7.41
N ASP A 62 15.46 10.65 -7.66
CA ASP A 62 16.08 11.56 -6.70
C ASP A 62 15.05 12.31 -5.85
N LEU A 63 13.75 12.08 -6.07
CA LEU A 63 12.64 12.81 -5.44
C LEU A 63 12.52 14.30 -5.83
N ALA A 64 13.07 14.77 -6.96
CA ALA A 64 13.04 16.20 -7.35
C ALA A 64 11.64 16.77 -7.53
N ARG A 65 10.67 15.92 -7.83
CA ARG A 65 9.29 16.34 -8.11
C ARG A 65 8.32 16.01 -6.98
N ILE A 66 8.80 15.65 -5.78
CA ILE A 66 7.93 15.32 -4.65
C ILE A 66 6.97 16.47 -4.28
N GLY A 67 7.40 17.72 -4.47
CA GLY A 67 6.56 18.91 -4.27
C GLY A 67 5.33 18.95 -5.19
N SER A 68 5.37 18.32 -6.36
CA SER A 68 4.22 18.21 -7.27
C SER A 68 3.15 17.27 -6.71
N ALA A 69 3.56 16.13 -6.14
CA ALA A 69 2.65 15.21 -5.47
C ALA A 69 2.00 15.86 -4.24
N ARG A 70 2.80 16.54 -3.40
CA ARG A 70 2.30 17.35 -2.27
C ARG A 70 1.30 18.41 -2.73
N LYS A 71 1.62 19.17 -3.78
CA LYS A 71 0.72 20.21 -4.31
C LYS A 71 -0.60 19.64 -4.85
N LEU A 72 -0.62 18.40 -5.30
CA LEU A 72 -1.81 17.73 -5.81
C LEU A 72 -2.68 17.11 -4.72
N LEU A 73 -2.06 16.58 -3.64
CA LEU A 73 -2.74 15.73 -2.66
C LEU A 73 -2.89 16.36 -1.28
N ALA A 74 -1.96 17.22 -0.86
CA ALA A 74 -1.93 17.78 0.50
C ALA A 74 -2.91 18.95 0.63
N HIS A 75 -4.21 18.63 0.63
CA HIS A 75 -5.30 19.58 0.75
C HIS A 75 -6.23 19.19 1.90
N ASN A 76 -6.27 20.04 2.93
CA ASN A 76 -7.15 19.82 4.10
C ASN A 76 -8.65 19.92 3.76
N SER A 77 -9.01 20.59 2.65
CA SER A 77 -10.40 20.64 2.18
C SER A 77 -10.46 20.74 0.66
N VAL A 78 -11.29 19.92 0.04
CA VAL A 78 -11.49 19.88 -1.42
C VAL A 78 -12.99 20.02 -1.71
N CYS A 79 -13.37 20.83 -2.69
CA CYS A 79 -14.77 21.09 -2.97
C CYS A 79 -15.47 19.90 -3.65
N GLY A 80 -16.72 19.64 -3.25
CA GLY A 80 -17.61 18.71 -3.94
C GLY A 80 -17.07 17.28 -3.95
N ASP A 81 -17.04 16.66 -5.12
CA ASP A 81 -16.52 15.30 -5.36
C ASP A 81 -14.97 15.23 -5.45
N GLY A 82 -14.27 16.31 -5.10
CA GLY A 82 -12.86 16.45 -5.38
C GLY A 82 -11.98 15.43 -4.65
N ALA A 83 -12.29 15.10 -3.41
CA ALA A 83 -11.54 14.08 -2.67
C ALA A 83 -11.70 12.68 -3.30
N GLN A 84 -12.91 12.31 -3.74
CA GLN A 84 -13.14 11.06 -4.46
C GLN A 84 -12.43 11.04 -5.83
N VAL A 85 -12.35 12.19 -6.51
CA VAL A 85 -11.56 12.35 -7.74
C VAL A 85 -10.08 12.13 -7.46
N LEU A 86 -9.50 12.77 -6.43
CA LEU A 86 -8.10 12.56 -6.06
C LEU A 86 -7.82 11.10 -5.70
N GLY A 87 -8.74 10.44 -4.98
CA GLY A 87 -8.64 9.01 -4.67
C GLY A 87 -8.58 8.14 -5.93
N ARG A 88 -9.39 8.43 -6.95
CA ARG A 88 -9.33 7.73 -8.25
C ARG A 88 -8.05 8.02 -9.05
N ILE A 89 -7.52 9.24 -8.94
CA ILE A 89 -6.24 9.61 -9.56
C ILE A 89 -5.10 8.81 -8.92
N VAL A 90 -5.05 8.72 -7.59
CA VAL A 90 -4.05 7.91 -6.89
C VAL A 90 -4.17 6.45 -7.32
N ASP A 91 -5.36 5.88 -7.19
CA ASP A 91 -5.65 4.48 -7.55
C ASP A 91 -5.19 4.14 -8.97
N GLY A 92 -5.56 4.96 -9.97
CA GLY A 92 -5.11 4.78 -11.35
C GLY A 92 -3.62 5.04 -11.56
N ALA A 93 -3.01 5.98 -10.84
CA ALA A 93 -1.59 6.30 -10.98
C ALA A 93 -0.66 5.24 -10.40
N THR A 94 -1.13 4.48 -9.41
CA THR A 94 -0.29 3.54 -8.66
C THR A 94 -0.64 2.09 -8.91
N GLY A 95 -1.90 1.77 -9.21
CA GLY A 95 -2.35 0.39 -9.38
C GLY A 95 -1.84 -0.27 -10.66
N SER A 96 -1.88 -1.60 -10.68
CA SER A 96 -1.53 -2.37 -11.87
C SER A 96 -2.44 -2.03 -13.06
N PRO A 97 -1.91 -1.85 -14.29
CA PRO A 97 -2.72 -1.44 -15.44
C PRO A 97 -3.70 -2.53 -15.93
N ALA A 98 -3.49 -3.79 -15.53
CA ALA A 98 -4.39 -4.91 -15.81
C ALA A 98 -4.00 -6.14 -14.98
N PRO A 99 -4.92 -7.11 -14.75
CA PRO A 99 -4.58 -8.36 -14.07
C PRO A 99 -3.34 -9.04 -14.68
N GLY A 100 -2.42 -9.49 -13.81
CA GLY A 100 -1.15 -10.11 -14.19
C GLY A 100 -0.10 -9.16 -14.76
N ARG A 101 -0.36 -7.84 -14.80
CA ARG A 101 0.65 -6.86 -15.22
C ARG A 101 1.46 -6.38 -14.00
N PRO A 102 2.79 -6.43 -14.07
CA PRO A 102 3.61 -5.93 -12.96
C PRO A 102 3.53 -4.42 -12.83
N HIS A 103 3.68 -3.92 -11.61
CA HIS A 103 3.93 -2.52 -11.35
C HIS A 103 5.22 -2.06 -12.04
N THR A 104 5.16 -0.89 -12.66
CA THR A 104 6.34 -0.21 -13.22
C THR A 104 7.08 0.57 -12.13
N VAL A 105 8.35 0.89 -12.38
CA VAL A 105 9.14 1.71 -11.43
C VAL A 105 8.49 3.08 -11.18
N ALA A 106 7.90 3.69 -12.22
CA ALA A 106 7.22 4.98 -12.06
C ALA A 106 5.98 4.88 -11.15
N GLN A 107 5.20 3.79 -11.24
CA GLN A 107 4.08 3.54 -10.34
C GLN A 107 4.55 3.31 -8.90
N ALA A 108 5.60 2.51 -8.70
CA ALA A 108 6.16 2.27 -7.37
C ALA A 108 6.69 3.56 -6.70
N ARG A 109 7.35 4.45 -7.47
CA ARG A 109 7.76 5.77 -6.97
C ARG A 109 6.58 6.71 -6.73
N ALA A 110 5.54 6.64 -7.56
CA ALA A 110 4.31 7.40 -7.35
C ALA A 110 3.62 6.96 -6.05
N ALA A 111 3.56 5.65 -5.75
CA ALA A 111 3.03 5.15 -4.48
C ALA A 111 3.83 5.69 -3.29
N TYR A 112 5.16 5.65 -3.35
CA TYR A 112 6.02 6.29 -2.34
C TYR A 112 5.69 7.78 -2.18
N ALA A 113 5.61 8.51 -3.29
CA ALA A 113 5.33 9.94 -3.26
C ALA A 113 3.95 10.29 -2.72
N VAL A 114 2.94 9.45 -2.96
CA VAL A 114 1.60 9.61 -2.39
C VAL A 114 1.69 9.52 -0.87
N VAL A 115 2.31 8.47 -0.33
CA VAL A 115 2.46 8.29 1.12
C VAL A 115 3.22 9.48 1.73
N ALA A 116 4.35 9.86 1.13
CA ALA A 116 5.12 11.02 1.58
C ALA A 116 4.37 12.35 1.45
N ALA A 117 3.47 12.48 0.47
CA ALA A 117 2.70 13.70 0.26
C ALA A 117 1.59 13.89 1.29
N VAL A 118 0.98 12.81 1.75
CA VAL A 118 -0.13 12.83 2.72
C VAL A 118 0.32 12.58 4.16
N HIS A 119 1.62 12.34 4.39
CA HIS A 119 2.18 12.23 5.72
C HIS A 119 1.88 13.49 6.56
N ASP A 120 1.37 13.29 7.77
CA ASP A 120 0.90 14.34 8.70
C ASP A 120 -0.19 15.29 8.14
N VAL A 121 -0.93 14.86 7.10
CA VAL A 121 -2.06 15.61 6.55
C VAL A 121 -3.37 14.95 6.95
N GLU A 122 -4.32 15.72 7.47
CA GLU A 122 -5.69 15.25 7.67
C GLU A 122 -6.35 15.02 6.30
N LEU A 123 -6.79 13.78 6.06
CA LEU A 123 -7.34 13.40 4.76
C LEU A 123 -8.74 13.98 4.57
N PRO A 124 -9.03 14.65 3.44
CA PRO A 124 -10.38 15.08 3.14
C PRO A 124 -11.31 13.87 2.94
N GLU A 125 -12.55 13.99 3.43
CA GLU A 125 -13.56 12.93 3.34
C GLU A 125 -13.74 12.44 1.89
N GLY A 126 -13.59 11.13 1.68
CA GLY A 126 -13.70 10.50 0.36
C GLY A 126 -12.36 10.22 -0.35
N LEU A 127 -11.22 10.71 0.16
CA LEU A 127 -9.89 10.34 -0.37
C LEU A 127 -9.44 8.96 0.13
N ALA A 128 -9.77 8.61 1.38
CA ALA A 128 -9.26 7.42 2.06
C ALA A 128 -9.44 6.10 1.28
N PRO A 129 -10.59 5.79 0.64
CA PRO A 129 -10.73 4.55 -0.11
C PRO A 129 -9.76 4.39 -1.28
N GLY A 130 -9.41 5.49 -1.96
CA GLY A 130 -8.44 5.46 -3.07
C GLY A 130 -7.01 5.21 -2.58
N LEU A 131 -6.63 5.83 -1.47
CA LEU A 131 -5.34 5.57 -0.81
C LEU A 131 -5.27 4.13 -0.29
N ALA A 132 -6.35 3.60 0.28
CA ALA A 132 -6.41 2.21 0.75
C ALA A 132 -6.25 1.20 -0.40
N ARG A 133 -6.80 1.47 -1.59
CA ARG A 133 -6.57 0.63 -2.78
C ARG A 133 -5.12 0.65 -3.24
N MET A 134 -4.48 1.83 -3.24
CA MET A 134 -3.03 1.89 -3.46
C MET A 134 -2.27 1.04 -2.44
N VAL A 135 -2.53 1.17 -1.13
CA VAL A 135 -1.83 0.36 -0.13
C VAL A 135 -2.08 -1.14 -0.34
N ALA A 136 -3.29 -1.53 -0.74
CA ALA A 136 -3.61 -2.91 -1.08
C ALA A 136 -2.81 -3.44 -2.29
N GLU A 137 -2.66 -2.65 -3.36
CA GLU A 137 -1.84 -2.98 -4.54
C GLU A 137 -0.36 -3.24 -4.18
N TYR A 138 0.11 -2.67 -3.08
CA TYR A 138 1.46 -2.81 -2.54
C TYR A 138 1.48 -3.56 -1.19
N VAL A 139 0.55 -4.49 -0.94
CA VAL A 139 0.39 -5.15 0.38
C VAL A 139 1.65 -5.83 0.91
N VAL A 140 2.51 -6.36 0.04
CA VAL A 140 3.79 -6.96 0.46
C VAL A 140 4.78 -5.88 0.87
N ASP A 141 4.93 -4.83 0.05
CA ASP A 141 5.85 -3.72 0.32
C ASP A 141 5.45 -2.90 1.55
N ALA A 142 4.14 -2.67 1.74
CA ALA A 142 3.60 -2.01 2.93
C ALA A 142 3.89 -2.83 4.20
N GLY A 143 4.04 -4.15 4.07
CA GLY A 143 4.40 -5.05 5.16
C GLY A 143 5.90 -5.11 5.48
N GLU A 144 6.77 -4.73 4.54
CA GLU A 144 8.24 -4.92 4.58
C GLU A 144 9.02 -3.68 5.05
N ASN A 145 8.33 -2.71 5.67
CA ASN A 145 8.81 -1.35 6.00
C ASN A 145 10.16 -1.26 6.79
N ARG A 146 10.65 -2.36 7.37
CA ARG A 146 11.87 -2.38 8.21
C ARG A 146 12.94 -3.37 7.76
N GLY A 147 12.67 -4.20 6.75
CA GLY A 147 13.53 -5.32 6.37
C GLY A 147 14.66 -4.96 5.40
N TRP A 148 14.48 -3.90 4.60
CA TRP A 148 15.44 -3.56 3.55
C TRP A 148 16.56 -2.71 4.15
N GLY A 149 17.62 -3.38 4.61
CA GLY A 149 18.64 -2.82 5.47
C GLY A 149 19.22 -1.46 5.04
N GLY A 150 19.05 -0.46 5.91
CA GLY A 150 19.89 0.73 6.06
C GLY A 150 20.20 1.54 4.80
N ASP A 151 21.29 2.31 4.85
CA ASP A 151 21.79 3.26 3.83
C ASP A 151 22.05 2.67 2.42
N GLU A 152 21.71 1.40 2.16
CA GLU A 152 21.91 0.69 0.90
C GLU A 152 20.69 0.71 -0.04
N LEU A 153 19.58 1.34 0.37
CA LEU A 153 18.40 1.49 -0.47
C LEU A 153 18.68 2.45 -1.64
N PRO A 154 18.47 2.01 -2.90
CA PRO A 154 18.88 2.79 -4.08
C PRO A 154 17.99 3.99 -4.40
N GLY A 155 16.88 4.16 -3.69
CA GLY A 155 15.87 5.20 -3.94
C GLY A 155 14.47 4.79 -3.48
N PRO A 156 13.43 5.55 -3.87
CA PRO A 156 12.02 5.32 -3.46
C PRO A 156 11.35 4.10 -4.12
N ALA A 157 12.01 3.46 -5.08
CA ALA A 157 11.55 2.23 -5.70
C ALA A 157 12.71 1.28 -6.05
N ILE A 158 12.45 -0.02 -5.95
CA ILE A 158 13.35 -1.07 -6.41
C ILE A 158 12.92 -1.51 -7.81
N PRO A 159 13.80 -1.41 -8.82
CA PRO A 159 13.49 -1.90 -10.15
C PRO A 159 13.46 -3.44 -10.18
N PRO A 160 12.69 -4.05 -11.10
CA PRO A 160 12.52 -5.51 -11.14
C PRO A 160 13.83 -6.28 -11.20
N GLU A 161 14.83 -5.78 -11.93
CA GLU A 161 16.13 -6.47 -12.08
C GLU A 161 16.88 -6.62 -10.77
N LYS A 162 16.60 -5.77 -9.78
CA LYS A 162 17.18 -5.86 -8.43
C LYS A 162 16.32 -6.72 -7.50
N ALA A 163 14.99 -6.64 -7.63
CA ALA A 163 14.05 -7.40 -6.80
C ALA A 163 13.90 -8.87 -7.23
N ARG A 164 14.27 -9.17 -8.47
CA ARG A 164 14.10 -10.48 -9.09
C ARG A 164 14.69 -11.59 -8.23
N PRO A 165 13.90 -12.66 -7.97
CA PRO A 165 14.42 -13.88 -7.36
C PRO A 165 15.57 -14.48 -8.16
N ASP A 166 16.58 -15.01 -7.49
CA ASP A 166 17.64 -15.76 -8.16
C ASP A 166 17.15 -17.13 -8.68
N ALA A 167 18.05 -17.93 -9.26
CA ALA A 167 17.69 -19.19 -9.93
C ALA A 167 17.01 -20.20 -8.99
N GLU A 168 17.20 -20.04 -7.68
CA GLU A 168 16.59 -20.87 -6.65
C GLU A 168 15.47 -20.15 -5.89
N GLY A 169 14.94 -19.04 -6.43
CA GLY A 169 13.72 -18.39 -5.95
C GLY A 169 13.91 -17.36 -4.84
N TRP A 170 15.14 -17.07 -4.43
CA TRP A 170 15.42 -16.16 -3.31
C TRP A 170 15.54 -14.70 -3.75
N SER A 171 14.94 -13.79 -2.98
CA SER A 171 15.15 -12.34 -3.10
C SER A 171 15.37 -11.72 -1.72
N LYS A 172 16.26 -10.72 -1.65
CA LYS A 172 16.48 -9.95 -0.41
C LYS A 172 15.35 -8.97 -0.09
N PHE A 173 14.44 -8.74 -1.02
CA PHE A 173 13.36 -7.76 -0.91
C PHE A 173 12.03 -8.39 -0.46
N GLY A 174 11.99 -9.71 -0.31
CA GLY A 174 10.79 -10.42 0.12
C GLY A 174 10.73 -11.84 -0.45
N ARG A 175 9.81 -12.64 0.07
CA ARG A 175 9.48 -13.97 -0.46
C ARG A 175 8.38 -13.89 -1.50
N PHE A 176 8.40 -14.84 -2.44
CA PHE A 176 7.33 -15.04 -3.43
C PHE A 176 7.02 -13.86 -4.36
N LEU A 177 7.97 -12.91 -4.50
CA LEU A 177 7.82 -11.74 -5.36
C LEU A 177 7.73 -12.09 -6.84
N ALA A 178 6.88 -11.40 -7.57
CA ALA A 178 6.84 -11.50 -9.03
C ALA A 178 8.17 -11.00 -9.63
N PRO A 179 8.80 -11.77 -10.55
CA PRO A 179 10.18 -11.52 -10.99
C PRO A 179 10.37 -10.27 -11.86
N ASP A 180 9.28 -9.70 -12.36
CA ASP A 180 9.28 -8.55 -13.27
C ASP A 180 8.54 -7.34 -12.67
N GLU A 181 8.28 -7.36 -11.36
CA GLU A 181 7.56 -6.31 -10.63
C GLU A 181 8.51 -5.31 -9.94
N ALA A 182 8.16 -4.03 -10.03
CA ALA A 182 8.84 -2.98 -9.28
C ALA A 182 8.19 -2.83 -7.90
N HIS A 183 9.02 -2.54 -6.90
CA HIS A 183 8.59 -2.46 -5.51
C HIS A 183 8.75 -1.04 -4.96
N SER A 184 7.78 -0.56 -4.18
CA SER A 184 7.84 0.72 -3.49
C SER A 184 8.64 0.58 -2.20
N VAL A 185 9.47 1.57 -1.89
CA VAL A 185 10.34 1.55 -0.70
C VAL A 185 9.82 2.54 0.34
N PHE A 186 8.73 2.22 1.04
CA PHE A 186 8.12 3.15 2.00
C PHE A 186 9.07 3.58 3.14
N GLY A 187 9.99 2.71 3.54
CA GLY A 187 11.03 3.03 4.53
C GLY A 187 12.20 3.87 4.01
N TYR A 188 12.22 4.28 2.73
CA TYR A 188 13.28 5.13 2.19
C TYR A 188 13.16 6.54 2.76
N ALA A 189 14.19 7.00 3.47
CA ALA A 189 14.28 8.34 3.99
C ALA A 189 15.46 9.10 3.35
N ASP A 190 15.18 10.04 2.44
CA ASP A 190 16.16 11.03 2.03
C ASP A 190 16.10 12.23 2.98
N SER A 191 16.99 12.20 3.99
CA SER A 191 17.14 13.27 4.99
C SER A 191 17.34 14.67 4.42
N SER A 192 17.68 14.81 3.12
CA SER A 192 17.87 16.11 2.48
C SER A 192 16.58 16.73 1.91
N ARG A 193 15.47 15.98 1.81
CA ARG A 193 14.25 16.41 1.10
C ARG A 193 12.96 16.35 1.91
N ASP A 194 13.04 16.15 3.24
CA ASP A 194 11.88 16.06 4.14
C ASP A 194 10.76 15.17 3.55
N ALA A 195 11.16 14.04 2.96
CA ALA A 195 10.26 13.05 2.39
C ALA A 195 10.27 11.84 3.32
N ASP A 196 9.21 11.70 4.11
CA ASP A 196 8.96 10.54 4.96
C ASP A 196 7.68 9.86 4.47
N ALA A 197 7.83 8.65 3.93
CA ALA A 197 6.73 7.84 3.44
C ALA A 197 6.28 6.83 4.51
N ASP A 198 6.00 7.31 5.72
CA ASP A 198 5.55 6.48 6.84
C ASP A 198 4.18 5.83 6.54
N ILE A 199 4.26 4.61 6.01
CA ILE A 199 3.11 3.79 5.66
C ILE A 199 2.30 3.36 6.89
N GLU A 200 2.93 3.23 8.07
CA GLU A 200 2.22 2.87 9.31
C GLU A 200 1.31 4.02 9.75
N SER A 201 1.80 5.26 9.68
CA SER A 201 1.00 6.45 9.95
C SER A 201 -0.15 6.62 8.95
N LEU A 202 0.08 6.34 7.66
CA LEU A 202 -1.01 6.36 6.67
C LEU A 202 -2.07 5.29 6.97
N VAL A 203 -1.68 4.04 7.27
CA VAL A 203 -2.61 2.96 7.60
C VAL A 203 -3.46 3.32 8.84
N ALA A 204 -2.86 3.99 9.83
CA ALA A 204 -3.60 4.50 10.98
C ALA A 204 -4.69 5.49 10.52
N GLU A 205 -4.31 6.53 9.77
CA GLU A 205 -5.22 7.56 9.28
C GLU A 205 -6.38 6.99 8.45
N LEU A 206 -6.08 6.05 7.56
CA LEU A 206 -7.07 5.37 6.72
C LEU A 206 -8.05 4.52 7.53
N SER A 207 -7.63 3.98 8.68
CA SER A 207 -8.45 3.10 9.52
C SER A 207 -9.63 3.81 10.20
N LYS A 208 -9.75 5.14 10.07
CA LYS A 208 -10.91 5.93 10.50
C LYS A 208 -12.11 5.77 9.56
N ASP A 209 -11.85 5.46 8.29
CA ASP A 209 -12.89 5.29 7.27
C ASP A 209 -13.25 3.80 7.12
N PRO A 210 -14.54 3.42 7.20
CA PRO A 210 -14.93 2.01 7.18
C PRO A 210 -14.74 1.30 5.83
N GLU A 211 -14.76 2.03 4.71
CA GLU A 211 -14.48 1.44 3.39
C GLU A 211 -12.97 1.21 3.25
N ALA A 212 -12.15 2.20 3.59
CA ALA A 212 -10.70 2.09 3.59
C ALA A 212 -10.22 0.97 4.53
N PHE A 213 -10.78 0.89 5.74
CA PHE A 213 -10.51 -0.22 6.67
C PHE A 213 -10.83 -1.58 6.05
N ALA A 214 -11.99 -1.72 5.39
CA ALA A 214 -12.38 -2.97 4.76
C ALA A 214 -11.41 -3.38 3.63
N ILE A 215 -10.93 -2.42 2.82
CA ILE A 215 -9.96 -2.67 1.75
C ILE A 215 -8.64 -3.17 2.33
N LEU A 216 -8.07 -2.46 3.31
CA LEU A 216 -6.81 -2.86 3.95
C LEU A 216 -6.93 -4.23 4.63
N TYR A 217 -8.04 -4.45 5.33
CA TYR A 217 -8.29 -5.70 6.03
C TYR A 217 -8.52 -6.89 5.09
N ASP A 218 -9.16 -6.66 3.93
CA ASP A 218 -9.26 -7.67 2.87
C ASP A 218 -7.88 -7.96 2.26
N ALA A 219 -7.05 -6.94 2.01
CA ALA A 219 -5.72 -7.12 1.42
C ALA A 219 -4.83 -8.00 2.30
N GLU A 220 -4.78 -7.76 3.61
CA GLU A 220 -3.98 -8.57 4.53
C GLU A 220 -4.49 -10.01 4.65
N ARG A 221 -5.81 -10.22 4.67
CA ARG A 221 -6.38 -11.58 4.69
C ARG A 221 -6.15 -12.31 3.37
N ALA A 222 -6.18 -11.60 2.26
CA ALA A 222 -5.88 -12.12 0.94
C ALA A 222 -4.39 -12.52 0.81
N ASN A 223 -3.50 -11.64 1.29
CA ASN A 223 -2.07 -11.88 1.39
C ASN A 223 -1.76 -13.07 2.30
N PHE A 224 -2.46 -13.20 3.44
CA PHE A 224 -2.30 -14.34 4.33
C PHE A 224 -2.59 -15.68 3.63
N ALA A 225 -3.72 -15.78 2.94
CA ALA A 225 -4.05 -16.98 2.17
C ALA A 225 -3.03 -17.23 1.04
N HIS A 226 -2.54 -16.16 0.39
CA HIS A 226 -1.54 -16.25 -0.67
C HIS A 226 -0.21 -16.76 -0.12
N TYR A 227 0.14 -16.35 1.09
CA TYR A 227 1.35 -16.76 1.75
C TYR A 227 1.32 -18.26 2.08
N LEU A 228 0.23 -18.72 2.70
CA LEU A 228 0.08 -20.12 3.13
C LEU A 228 0.15 -21.11 1.97
N GLU A 229 -0.49 -20.84 0.83
CA GLU A 229 -0.50 -21.76 -0.33
C GLU A 229 0.88 -21.96 -0.99
N ARG A 230 1.91 -21.21 -0.57
CA ARG A 230 3.29 -21.32 -1.09
C ARG A 230 4.24 -22.07 -0.15
N LEU A 231 3.88 -22.21 1.12
CA LEU A 231 4.69 -22.95 2.08
C LEU A 231 4.74 -24.45 1.74
N THR A 232 5.82 -25.10 2.18
CA THR A 232 5.93 -26.57 2.08
C THR A 232 4.88 -27.29 2.93
N ASP A 233 4.74 -28.61 2.75
CA ASP A 233 3.89 -29.45 3.61
C ASP A 233 4.32 -29.44 5.08
N ASP A 234 5.55 -28.99 5.39
CA ASP A 234 6.04 -28.78 6.75
C ASP A 234 5.91 -27.33 7.22
N GLY A 235 5.17 -26.48 6.50
CA GLY A 235 5.03 -25.06 6.78
C GLY A 235 6.37 -24.32 6.79
N ALA A 236 7.29 -24.75 5.94
CA ALA A 236 8.63 -24.19 5.78
C ALA A 236 8.75 -23.38 4.48
N ASP A 237 9.85 -22.64 4.37
CA ASP A 237 10.20 -21.87 3.19
C ASP A 237 10.66 -22.83 2.07
N PRO A 238 9.99 -22.87 0.91
CA PRO A 238 10.44 -23.68 -0.22
C PRO A 238 11.78 -23.22 -0.79
N ASP A 239 12.17 -21.96 -0.56
CA ASP A 239 13.39 -21.33 -1.07
C ASP A 239 14.48 -21.24 0.02
N PHE A 240 14.35 -21.99 1.13
CA PHE A 240 15.29 -21.94 2.26
C PHE A 240 16.72 -22.30 1.85
N ARG A 241 17.66 -21.50 2.34
CA ARG A 241 19.10 -21.76 2.24
C ARG A 241 19.72 -21.95 3.62
N PRO A 242 20.41 -23.07 3.86
CA PRO A 242 21.24 -23.20 5.03
C PRO A 242 22.27 -22.05 5.01
N PRO A 243 22.36 -21.27 6.09
CA PRO A 243 23.35 -20.20 6.19
C PRO A 243 24.76 -20.79 6.06
N SER A 244 25.65 -20.12 5.33
CA SER A 244 27.04 -20.56 5.18
C SER A 244 27.82 -20.52 6.49
N ARG A 245 27.31 -19.81 7.50
CA ARG A 245 27.91 -19.71 8.82
C ARG A 245 27.33 -20.76 9.78
N PRO A 246 28.18 -21.57 10.42
CA PRO A 246 27.73 -22.68 11.28
C PRO A 246 27.06 -22.23 12.60
N ASP A 247 27.18 -20.97 12.98
CA ASP A 247 26.57 -20.37 14.18
C ASP A 247 25.22 -19.70 13.91
N SER A 248 24.76 -19.68 12.66
CA SER A 248 23.49 -19.05 12.32
C SER A 248 22.31 -19.86 12.85
N LEU A 249 21.43 -19.17 13.56
CA LEU A 249 20.17 -19.72 14.10
C LEU A 249 19.05 -19.81 13.06
N SER A 250 19.34 -19.50 11.78
CA SER A 250 18.33 -19.54 10.72
C SER A 250 17.88 -20.98 10.45
N THR A 251 16.58 -21.19 10.46
CA THR A 251 15.95 -22.48 10.20
C THR A 251 15.05 -22.39 8.97
N THR A 252 14.64 -23.54 8.43
CA THR A 252 13.71 -23.61 7.30
C THR A 252 12.37 -22.92 7.57
N THR A 253 12.03 -22.66 8.84
CA THR A 253 10.79 -21.97 9.23
C THR A 253 11.00 -20.53 9.66
N ALA A 254 12.24 -20.04 9.81
CA ALA A 254 12.50 -18.70 10.36
C ALA A 254 11.85 -17.58 9.51
N GLY A 255 11.97 -17.65 8.18
CA GLY A 255 11.27 -16.73 7.27
C GLY A 255 9.74 -16.81 7.41
N PRO A 256 9.14 -18.01 7.23
CA PRO A 256 7.72 -18.24 7.46
C PRO A 256 7.19 -17.76 8.80
N ASP A 257 7.93 -18.00 9.87
CA ASP A 257 7.54 -17.59 11.20
C ASP A 257 7.50 -16.06 11.33
N ASN A 258 8.46 -15.35 10.74
CA ASN A 258 8.45 -13.88 10.71
C ASN A 258 7.28 -13.33 9.89
N ASP A 259 7.03 -13.83 8.68
CA ASP A 259 5.94 -13.30 7.83
C ASP A 259 4.56 -13.54 8.44
N LEU A 260 4.36 -14.71 9.06
CA LEU A 260 3.12 -15.02 9.76
C LEU A 260 2.93 -14.12 10.98
N GLN A 261 4.02 -13.80 11.68
CA GLN A 261 4.00 -12.81 12.76
C GLN A 261 3.63 -11.43 12.23
N ASP A 262 4.22 -10.99 11.12
CA ASP A 262 4.01 -9.66 10.57
C ASP A 262 2.57 -9.49 10.06
N VAL A 263 2.04 -10.44 9.31
CA VAL A 263 0.63 -10.45 8.85
C VAL A 263 -0.33 -10.42 10.05
N ALA A 264 -0.11 -11.27 11.05
CA ALA A 264 -0.95 -11.30 12.25
C ALA A 264 -0.85 -10.00 13.06
N GLY A 265 0.34 -9.42 13.14
CA GLY A 265 0.62 -8.14 13.77
C GLY A 265 -0.12 -6.99 13.09
N ARG A 266 -0.09 -6.91 11.75
CA ARG A 266 -0.79 -5.87 10.98
C ARG A 266 -2.30 -5.95 11.12
N ILE A 267 -2.87 -7.16 11.10
CA ILE A 267 -4.31 -7.35 11.42
C ILE A 267 -4.61 -6.93 12.87
N GLY A 268 -3.74 -7.24 13.83
CA GLY A 268 -3.84 -6.74 15.20
C GLY A 268 -3.81 -5.21 15.28
N THR A 269 -2.92 -4.57 14.52
CA THR A 269 -2.77 -3.12 14.43
C THR A 269 -4.02 -2.44 13.84
N LEU A 270 -4.63 -2.99 12.80
CA LEU A 270 -5.92 -2.49 12.28
C LEU A 270 -7.00 -2.53 13.39
N MET A 271 -7.09 -3.65 14.12
CA MET A 271 -8.04 -3.77 15.24
C MET A 271 -7.73 -2.80 16.39
N LYS A 272 -6.45 -2.51 16.64
CA LYS A 272 -6.01 -1.47 17.58
C LYS A 272 -6.46 -0.08 17.13
N HIS A 273 -6.30 0.28 15.86
CA HIS A 273 -6.78 1.58 15.34
C HIS A 273 -8.28 1.72 15.51
N ARG A 274 -9.05 0.71 15.07
CA ARG A 274 -10.50 0.66 15.27
C ARG A 274 -10.91 0.87 16.74
N ALA A 275 -10.28 0.14 17.67
CA ALA A 275 -10.57 0.26 19.09
C ALA A 275 -10.11 1.61 19.68
N GLY A 276 -8.99 2.15 19.20
CA GLY A 276 -8.46 3.46 19.59
C GLY A 276 -9.41 4.59 19.18
N TYR A 277 -9.83 4.60 17.91
CA TYR A 277 -10.73 5.60 17.36
C TYR A 277 -12.15 5.52 17.95
N ALA A 278 -12.60 4.33 18.32
CA ALA A 278 -13.85 4.20 19.09
C ALA A 278 -13.72 4.82 20.49
N ARG A 279 -12.54 4.73 21.12
CA ARG A 279 -12.29 5.25 22.47
C ARG A 279 -12.10 6.77 22.49
N ASP A 280 -11.43 7.34 21.48
CA ASP A 280 -11.21 8.78 21.39
C ASP A 280 -12.37 9.56 20.75
N GLY A 281 -13.35 8.84 20.20
CA GLY A 281 -14.58 9.41 19.63
C GLY A 281 -14.50 9.70 18.13
N THR A 282 -13.37 9.44 17.47
CA THR A 282 -13.21 9.53 16.01
C THR A 282 -14.18 8.59 15.30
N ILE A 283 -14.42 7.40 15.86
CA ILE A 283 -15.52 6.50 15.48
C ILE A 283 -16.61 6.60 16.57
N PRO A 284 -17.62 7.47 16.41
CA PRO A 284 -18.60 7.72 17.46
C PRO A 284 -19.62 6.57 17.64
N ASP A 285 -19.85 5.78 16.59
CA ASP A 285 -20.73 4.61 16.62
C ASP A 285 -19.99 3.40 16.04
N LEU A 286 -19.40 2.60 16.94
CA LEU A 286 -18.64 1.42 16.56
C LEU A 286 -19.49 0.36 15.84
N ALA A 287 -20.77 0.23 16.20
CA ALA A 287 -21.65 -0.75 15.56
C ALA A 287 -22.02 -0.31 14.13
N ALA A 288 -22.24 0.99 13.89
CA ALA A 288 -22.45 1.52 12.56
C ALA A 288 -21.18 1.38 11.69
N PHE A 289 -20.01 1.63 12.28
CA PHE A 289 -18.72 1.42 11.63
C PHE A 289 -18.54 -0.04 11.21
N ASP A 290 -18.71 -1.01 12.11
CA ASP A 290 -18.58 -2.44 11.81
C ASP A 290 -19.56 -2.90 10.73
N LYS A 291 -20.79 -2.39 10.78
CA LYS A 291 -21.80 -2.66 9.76
C LYS A 291 -21.40 -2.08 8.41
N ALA A 292 -20.72 -0.94 8.38
CA ALA A 292 -20.18 -0.36 7.16
C ALA A 292 -19.00 -1.19 6.64
N VAL A 293 -18.02 -1.52 7.48
CA VAL A 293 -16.89 -2.40 7.12
C VAL A 293 -17.41 -3.71 6.51
N ARG A 294 -18.39 -4.38 7.15
CA ARG A 294 -18.98 -5.62 6.63
C ARG A 294 -19.67 -5.45 5.27
N ARG A 295 -20.19 -4.27 4.92
CA ARG A 295 -20.75 -4.02 3.57
C ARG A 295 -19.67 -3.89 2.49
N HIS A 296 -18.48 -3.41 2.87
CA HIS A 296 -17.37 -3.18 1.95
C HIS A 296 -16.40 -4.37 1.87
N THR A 297 -16.39 -5.25 2.88
CA THR A 297 -15.66 -6.52 2.83
C THR A 297 -16.19 -7.42 1.72
N ARG A 298 -15.28 -7.89 0.86
CA ARG A 298 -15.63 -8.74 -0.29
C ARG A 298 -16.00 -10.16 0.12
N GLY A 299 -15.33 -10.71 1.13
CA GLY A 299 -15.57 -12.09 1.57
C GLY A 299 -14.42 -12.69 2.37
N ALA A 300 -14.40 -14.03 2.42
CA ALA A 300 -13.34 -14.83 2.99
C ALA A 300 -12.33 -15.25 1.92
N PHE A 301 -11.08 -15.41 2.31
CA PHE A 301 -9.98 -15.87 1.44
C PHE A 301 -9.44 -17.18 1.99
N ARG A 302 -9.37 -18.20 1.14
CA ARG A 302 -8.78 -19.51 1.48
C ARG A 302 -7.55 -19.77 0.61
N PRO A 303 -6.47 -20.31 1.20
CA PRO A 303 -5.34 -20.80 0.42
C PRO A 303 -5.77 -21.96 -0.48
N ASP A 304 -5.05 -22.16 -1.58
CA ASP A 304 -5.18 -23.37 -2.40
C ASP A 304 -4.83 -24.64 -1.58
N GLU A 305 -5.49 -25.76 -1.90
CA GLU A 305 -5.25 -27.06 -1.28
C GLU A 305 -3.87 -27.65 -1.66
N LYS A 306 -3.29 -27.18 -2.78
CA LYS A 306 -1.98 -27.59 -3.27
C LYS A 306 -0.97 -26.47 -3.09
N ARG A 307 0.31 -26.84 -3.00
CA ARG A 307 1.38 -25.86 -3.09
C ARG A 307 1.38 -25.21 -4.47
N LEU A 308 1.34 -23.88 -4.52
CA LEU A 308 1.54 -23.11 -5.74
C LEU A 308 2.97 -22.60 -5.80
N ASP A 309 3.58 -22.66 -6.98
CA ASP A 309 4.89 -22.08 -7.30
C ASP A 309 4.79 -20.76 -8.07
N SER A 310 3.56 -20.39 -8.48
CA SER A 310 3.28 -19.12 -9.14
C SER A 310 3.62 -17.91 -8.25
N ARG A 311 4.13 -16.85 -8.88
CA ARG A 311 4.47 -15.57 -8.24
C ARG A 311 3.65 -14.46 -8.89
N PRO A 312 2.34 -14.33 -8.56
CA PRO A 312 1.51 -13.28 -9.09
C PRO A 312 2.01 -11.92 -8.64
N VAL A 313 1.67 -10.89 -9.40
CA VAL A 313 1.98 -9.50 -9.06
C VAL A 313 1.20 -9.10 -7.81
N MET A 314 1.71 -8.14 -7.02
CA MET A 314 1.10 -7.77 -5.73
C MET A 314 -0.35 -7.33 -5.85
N GLY A 315 -0.69 -6.60 -6.93
CA GLY A 315 -2.06 -6.23 -7.23
C GLY A 315 -3.01 -7.42 -7.29
N ASP A 316 -2.61 -8.50 -7.98
CA ASP A 316 -3.40 -9.73 -8.09
C ASP A 316 -3.53 -10.47 -6.75
N ILE A 317 -2.59 -10.27 -5.81
CA ILE A 317 -2.68 -10.84 -4.46
C ILE A 317 -3.84 -10.17 -3.72
N ALA A 318 -3.88 -8.84 -3.73
CA ALA A 318 -4.96 -8.08 -3.13
C ALA A 318 -6.30 -8.32 -3.85
N ASP A 319 -6.29 -8.42 -5.18
CA ASP A 319 -7.49 -8.64 -6.00
C ASP A 319 -7.92 -10.11 -6.11
N ARG A 320 -7.29 -11.02 -5.37
CA ARG A 320 -7.61 -12.44 -5.44
C ARG A 320 -9.12 -12.68 -5.23
N PRO A 321 -9.73 -13.64 -5.94
CA PRO A 321 -11.13 -13.98 -5.76
C PRO A 321 -11.44 -14.46 -4.34
N VAL A 322 -12.62 -14.09 -3.85
CA VAL A 322 -13.14 -14.57 -2.56
C VAL A 322 -13.60 -16.03 -2.66
N SER A 323 -13.38 -16.80 -1.61
CA SER A 323 -13.78 -18.21 -1.51
C SER A 323 -15.20 -18.39 -0.95
N GLY A 324 -15.85 -17.30 -0.52
CA GLY A 324 -17.19 -17.32 0.05
C GLY A 324 -17.43 -16.14 1.01
N ALA A 325 -18.52 -16.22 1.76
CA ALA A 325 -18.81 -15.25 2.82
C ALA A 325 -17.84 -15.41 4.01
N VAL A 326 -17.65 -14.33 4.78
CA VAL A 326 -16.94 -14.41 6.06
C VAL A 326 -17.86 -15.06 7.09
N ASP A 327 -17.42 -16.19 7.64
CA ASP A 327 -18.10 -16.86 8.74
C ASP A 327 -17.77 -16.19 10.08
N GLY A 328 -18.78 -16.06 10.95
CA GLY A 328 -18.60 -15.51 12.30
C GLY A 328 -18.43 -13.99 12.36
N ASP A 329 -17.74 -13.54 13.42
CA ASP A 329 -17.47 -12.11 13.65
C ASP A 329 -16.35 -11.62 12.73
N LEU A 330 -16.64 -10.57 11.98
CA LEU A 330 -15.67 -9.95 11.06
C LEU A 330 -14.55 -9.25 11.84
N MET A 331 -14.84 -8.78 13.06
CA MET A 331 -13.86 -8.06 13.89
C MET A 331 -13.05 -8.98 14.80
N ASP A 332 -13.34 -10.29 14.83
CA ASP A 332 -12.48 -11.29 15.47
C ASP A 332 -11.39 -11.75 14.51
N GLY A 333 -10.44 -10.85 14.24
CA GLY A 333 -9.33 -11.11 13.31
C GLY A 333 -8.43 -12.27 13.74
N ARG A 334 -8.28 -12.49 15.06
CA ARG A 334 -7.57 -13.65 15.60
C ARG A 334 -8.26 -14.95 15.20
N HIS A 335 -9.57 -15.05 15.42
CA HIS A 335 -10.33 -16.25 15.06
C HIS A 335 -10.31 -16.51 13.55
N GLN A 336 -10.42 -15.46 12.73
CA GLN A 336 -10.35 -15.61 11.27
C GLN A 336 -9.01 -16.18 10.80
N LEU A 337 -7.90 -15.63 11.29
CA LEU A 337 -6.56 -16.09 10.94
C LEU A 337 -6.31 -17.53 11.35
N ILE A 338 -6.65 -17.89 12.60
CA ILE A 338 -6.48 -19.25 13.12
C ILE A 338 -7.36 -20.24 12.36
N THR A 339 -8.59 -19.87 12.01
CA THR A 339 -9.50 -20.75 11.26
C THR A 339 -8.95 -21.07 9.86
N VAL A 340 -8.38 -20.07 9.17
CA VAL A 340 -7.76 -20.27 7.86
C VAL A 340 -6.49 -21.12 7.97
N LEU A 341 -5.63 -20.86 8.97
CA LEU A 341 -4.44 -21.66 9.22
C LEU A 341 -4.78 -23.13 9.54
N ASP A 342 -5.83 -23.37 10.32
CA ASP A 342 -6.25 -24.71 10.74
C ASP A 342 -6.77 -25.54 9.57
N ALA A 343 -7.59 -24.92 8.71
CA ALA A 343 -8.06 -25.54 7.48
C ALA A 343 -6.89 -25.90 6.57
N TRP A 344 -6.01 -24.93 6.29
CA TRP A 344 -4.83 -25.13 5.46
C TRP A 344 -3.90 -26.22 6.02
N ALA A 345 -3.57 -26.18 7.31
CA ALA A 345 -2.68 -27.14 7.93
C ALA A 345 -3.25 -28.57 7.85
N LYS A 346 -4.56 -28.72 8.00
CA LYS A 346 -5.25 -29.99 7.86
C LYS A 346 -5.21 -30.49 6.41
N ASP A 347 -5.53 -29.64 5.45
CA ASP A 347 -5.62 -30.00 4.03
C ASP A 347 -4.24 -30.34 3.44
N ARG A 348 -3.20 -29.64 3.89
CA ARG A 348 -1.80 -29.85 3.47
C ARG A 348 -1.08 -30.94 4.27
N GLY A 349 -1.72 -31.48 5.31
CA GLY A 349 -1.10 -32.52 6.16
C GLY A 349 0.08 -32.02 7.00
N VAL A 350 0.07 -30.74 7.39
CA VAL A 350 1.15 -30.12 8.17
C VAL A 350 1.26 -30.79 9.54
N PRO A 351 2.48 -31.13 10.00
CA PRO A 351 2.66 -31.76 11.31
C PRO A 351 1.98 -30.96 12.43
N ALA A 352 1.20 -31.63 13.28
CA ALA A 352 0.41 -30.96 14.33
C ALA A 352 1.24 -30.04 15.24
N ARG A 353 2.48 -30.45 15.55
CA ARG A 353 3.44 -29.63 16.32
C ARG A 353 3.81 -28.34 15.59
N ARG A 354 4.00 -28.40 14.27
CA ARG A 354 4.30 -27.22 13.44
C ARG A 354 3.10 -26.29 13.38
N ALA A 355 1.92 -26.81 13.07
CA ALA A 355 0.70 -26.02 13.02
C ALA A 355 0.41 -25.32 14.37
N ALA A 356 0.63 -26.01 15.50
CA ALA A 356 0.51 -25.41 16.82
C ALA A 356 1.54 -24.28 17.06
N ALA A 357 2.78 -24.44 16.61
CA ALA A 357 3.80 -23.38 16.71
C ALA A 357 3.42 -22.15 15.86
N MET A 358 2.97 -22.35 14.61
CA MET A 358 2.49 -21.26 13.75
C MET A 358 1.34 -20.49 14.41
N LYS A 359 0.34 -21.21 14.96
CA LYS A 359 -0.79 -20.59 15.69
C LYS A 359 -0.31 -19.75 16.86
N GLN A 360 0.62 -20.26 17.65
CA GLN A 360 1.13 -19.54 18.82
C GLN A 360 1.86 -18.25 18.39
N LEU A 361 2.72 -18.32 17.38
CA LEU A 361 3.45 -17.16 16.86
C LEU A 361 2.49 -16.08 16.35
N MET A 362 1.49 -16.49 15.57
CA MET A 362 0.45 -15.57 15.07
C MET A 362 -0.37 -14.96 16.20
N ASP A 363 -0.76 -15.76 17.21
CA ASP A 363 -1.52 -15.26 18.35
C ASP A 363 -0.73 -14.21 19.15
N GLU A 364 0.52 -14.52 19.48
CA GLU A 364 1.40 -13.60 20.19
C GLU A 364 1.60 -12.30 19.41
N SER A 365 1.83 -12.38 18.10
CA SER A 365 1.95 -11.18 17.26
C SER A 365 0.66 -10.38 17.11
N TYR A 366 -0.49 -11.03 16.93
CA TYR A 366 -1.78 -10.35 16.90
C TYR A 366 -2.03 -9.60 18.21
N VAL A 367 -1.79 -10.24 19.36
CA VAL A 367 -1.94 -9.61 20.68
C VAL A 367 -0.96 -8.44 20.84
N ARG A 368 0.30 -8.58 20.39
CA ARG A 368 1.27 -7.48 20.41
C ARG A 368 0.79 -6.29 19.56
N GLY A 369 0.37 -6.53 18.32
CA GLY A 369 -0.18 -5.50 17.44
C GLY A 369 -1.42 -4.81 18.03
N LEU A 370 -2.30 -5.59 18.68
CA LEU A 370 -3.52 -5.08 19.29
C LEU A 370 -3.28 -4.21 20.53
N TRP A 371 -2.33 -4.58 21.39
CA TRP A 371 -2.22 -4.01 22.75
C TRP A 371 -0.97 -3.21 23.03
N LEU A 372 0.14 -3.44 22.32
CA LEU A 372 1.39 -2.73 22.59
C LEU A 372 1.47 -1.42 21.81
N ARG A 373 1.95 -0.38 22.48
CA ARG A 373 2.48 0.82 21.84
C ARG A 373 3.94 0.51 21.51
N PHE A 374 4.29 0.51 20.23
CA PHE A 374 5.68 0.54 19.81
C PHE A 374 6.16 1.98 19.78
#